data_AF-A0A921B901-F1
#
_entry.id   AF-A0A921B901-F1
#
_cell.length_a   1.000
_cell.length_b   1.000
_cell.length_c   1.000
_cell.angle_alpha   90.00
_cell.angle_beta   90.00
_cell.angle_gamma   90.00
#
_symmetry.space_group_name_H-M   'P 1'
#
loop_
_entity.id
_entity.type
_entity.pdbx_description
1 polymer ?
#
loop_
_entity_poly.entity_id
_entity_poly.type
_entity_poly.pdbx_seq_one_letter_code
_entity_poly.pdbx_strand_id
1 'polypeptide(L)'
;MAIHSLESPDTTHFSVMDSEGNVVSNTFTLNFSYGSGIVIPGTGILMNNEMDDFSSKKGVPNAYGLVGYEANEIEGQKKGPFSSMTPTIVFKNKKPYLVLGSPGGSRIITTVFKWH
;
A
#
# COMPACT_ATOMS: atom_id res chain seq x y z
N MET A 1 -22.48 -17.24 -5.15
CA MET A 1 -21.24 -17.40 -5.94
C MET A 1 -20.21 -16.50 -5.27
N ALA A 2 -19.33 -17.06 -4.45
CA ALA A 2 -18.30 -16.25 -3.77
C ALA A 2 -17.19 -15.99 -4.79
N ILE A 3 -17.04 -14.73 -5.20
CA ILE A 3 -15.85 -14.30 -5.91
C ILE A 3 -14.71 -14.28 -4.89
N HIS A 4 -13.83 -15.28 -4.93
CA HIS A 4 -12.54 -15.17 -4.26
C HIS A 4 -11.77 -14.08 -5.00
N SER A 5 -11.72 -12.86 -4.47
CA SER A 5 -10.68 -11.92 -4.88
C SER A 5 -9.36 -12.50 -4.39
N LEU A 6 -8.48 -12.86 -5.32
CA LEU A 6 -7.09 -13.19 -4.99
C LEU A 6 -6.44 -11.91 -4.50
N GLU A 7 -6.46 -11.71 -3.19
CA GLU A 7 -5.70 -10.64 -2.55
C GLU A 7 -4.20 -10.93 -2.75
N SER A 8 -3.42 -9.88 -2.99
CA SER A 8 -1.97 -10.01 -3.05
C SER A 8 -1.46 -10.45 -1.66
N PRO A 9 -0.46 -11.33 -1.55
CA PRO A 9 -0.09 -11.96 -0.28
C PRO A 9 0.63 -11.02 0.70
N ASP A 10 0.82 -9.76 0.34
CA ASP A 10 1.80 -8.82 0.89
C ASP A 10 1.15 -7.59 1.55
N THR A 11 0.38 -6.84 0.78
CA THR A 11 -0.37 -5.64 1.22
C THR A 11 -1.86 -5.95 1.31
N THR A 12 -2.63 -5.21 2.11
CA THR A 12 -4.09 -5.33 2.16
C THR A 12 -4.79 -3.98 2.02
N HIS A 13 -6.02 -4.00 1.53
CA HIS A 13 -6.89 -2.83 1.43
C HIS A 13 -8.28 -3.16 1.97
N PHE A 14 -8.87 -2.21 2.72
CA PHE A 14 -10.26 -2.28 3.10
C PHE A 14 -10.97 -0.92 3.00
N SER A 15 -12.28 -0.99 2.78
CA SER A 15 -13.19 0.14 2.70
C SER A 15 -14.31 -0.01 3.74
N VAL A 16 -14.62 1.05 4.46
CA VAL A 16 -15.72 1.09 5.45
C VAL A 16 -16.60 2.30 5.19
N MET A 17 -17.91 2.10 5.32
CA MET A 17 -18.89 3.18 5.40
C MET A 17 -19.84 2.87 6.56
N ASP A 18 -20.08 3.86 7.42
CA ASP A 18 -21.02 3.72 8.53
C ASP A 18 -22.43 4.26 8.19
N SER A 19 -23.37 4.11 9.12
CA SER A 19 -24.75 4.56 8.96
C SER A 19 -24.92 6.09 8.97
N GLU A 20 -23.93 6.83 9.48
CA GLU A 20 -23.94 8.30 9.51
C GLU A 20 -23.38 8.89 8.21
N GLY A 21 -22.82 8.05 7.34
CA GLY A 21 -22.25 8.43 6.05
C GLY A 21 -20.77 8.77 6.10
N ASN A 22 -20.08 8.46 7.21
CA ASN A 22 -18.62 8.55 7.27
C ASN A 22 -18.01 7.42 6.43
N VAL A 23 -16.89 7.72 5.79
CA VAL A 23 -16.22 6.80 4.86
C VAL A 23 -14.73 6.74 5.17
N VAL A 24 -14.19 5.52 5.21
CA VAL A 24 -12.75 5.25 5.36
C VAL A 24 -12.29 4.36 4.22
N SER A 25 -11.18 4.75 3.60
CA SER A 25 -10.41 3.95 2.65
C SER A 25 -9.02 3.76 3.23
N ASN A 26 -8.60 2.53 3.49
CA ASN A 26 -7.33 2.24 4.16
C ASN A 26 -6.55 1.17 3.41
N THR A 27 -5.32 1.49 3.04
CA THR A 27 -4.34 0.53 2.56
C THR A 27 -3.18 0.57 3.54
N PHE A 28 -2.81 -0.59 4.07
CA PHE A 28 -1.65 -0.72 4.96
C PHE A 28 -0.93 -2.05 4.69
N THR A 29 0.32 -2.13 5.13
CA THR A 29 1.19 -3.23 4.74
C THR A 29 2.33 -3.48 5.72
N LEU A 30 2.96 -4.65 5.60
CA LEU A 30 4.30 -4.93 6.10
C LEU A 30 5.36 -4.83 4.98
N ASN A 31 4.98 -4.28 3.83
CA ASN A 31 5.59 -4.40 2.51
C ASN A 31 5.34 -5.78 1.89
N PHE A 32 6.26 -6.74 2.02
CA PHE A 32 6.07 -8.09 1.47
C PHE A 32 5.17 -8.96 2.35
N SER A 33 4.84 -10.16 1.86
CA SER A 33 4.18 -11.19 2.66
C SER A 33 5.01 -11.50 3.90
N TYR A 34 4.41 -11.34 5.08
CA TYR A 34 5.07 -11.43 6.40
C TYR A 34 6.19 -10.40 6.64
N GLY A 35 6.29 -9.36 5.81
CA GLY A 35 7.30 -8.31 5.91
C GLY A 35 8.73 -8.83 5.87
N SER A 36 9.51 -8.48 6.89
CA SER A 36 10.88 -8.99 7.06
C SER A 36 10.94 -10.46 7.52
N GLY A 37 9.82 -11.05 7.94
CA GLY A 37 9.78 -12.36 8.61
C GLY A 37 10.29 -12.34 10.05
N ILE A 38 10.70 -11.18 10.57
CA ILE A 38 11.23 -11.04 11.93
C ILE A 38 10.12 -10.59 12.87
N VAL A 39 9.98 -11.30 14.00
CA VAL A 39 9.09 -10.91 15.10
C VAL A 39 9.90 -10.13 16.14
N ILE A 40 9.37 -8.99 16.61
CA ILE A 40 9.99 -8.23 17.70
C ILE A 40 9.95 -9.09 18.98
N PRO A 41 11.08 -9.31 19.67
CA PRO A 41 11.13 -10.18 20.84
C PRO A 41 10.11 -9.80 21.91
N GLY A 42 9.29 -10.78 22.33
CA GLY A 42 8.31 -10.63 23.40
C GLY A 42 6.98 -9.97 23.02
N THR A 43 6.80 -9.50 21.77
CA THR A 43 5.57 -8.77 21.38
C THR A 43 4.63 -9.57 20.48
N GLY A 44 5.16 -10.55 19.73
CA GLY A 44 4.39 -11.25 18.69
C GLY A 44 4.12 -10.41 17.43
N ILE A 45 4.71 -9.21 17.33
CA ILE A 45 4.50 -8.28 16.21
C ILE A 45 5.59 -8.49 15.15
N LEU A 46 5.18 -8.70 13.89
CA LEU A 46 6.08 -8.77 12.74
C LEU A 46 6.61 -7.39 12.37
N MET A 47 7.90 -7.31 12.02
CA MET A 47 8.52 -6.11 11.46
C MET A 47 8.30 -6.04 9.96
N ASN A 48 7.90 -4.85 9.48
CA ASN A 48 7.86 -4.55 8.06
C ASN A 48 9.27 -4.61 7.45
N ASN A 49 9.32 -4.69 6.13
CA ASN A 49 10.52 -4.46 5.34
C ASN A 49 10.33 -3.29 4.36
N GLU A 50 9.68 -2.22 4.82
CA GLU A 50 9.33 -1.03 4.01
C GLU A 50 10.56 -0.28 3.49
N MET A 51 11.74 -0.52 4.07
CA MET A 51 12.99 0.08 3.62
C MET A 51 13.35 -0.28 2.17
N ASP A 52 12.80 -1.37 1.62
CA ASP A 52 12.96 -1.73 0.19
C ASP A 52 12.28 -0.73 -0.76
N ASP A 53 11.30 0.04 -0.29
CA ASP A 53 10.62 1.05 -1.11
C ASP A 53 11.45 2.34 -1.29
N PHE A 54 12.60 2.47 -0.62
CA PHE A 54 13.58 3.49 -0.96
C PHE A 54 14.41 3.11 -2.20
N SER A 55 14.94 4.14 -2.86
CA SER A 55 16.06 4.02 -3.79
C SER A 55 17.32 3.63 -3.02
N SER A 56 17.68 2.35 -3.02
CA SER A 56 18.94 1.90 -2.41
C SER A 56 20.17 2.37 -3.18
N LYS A 57 20.02 2.56 -4.50
CA LYS A 57 21.00 3.14 -5.41
C LYS A 57 20.31 3.67 -6.67
N LYS A 58 20.74 4.84 -7.15
CA LYS A 58 20.24 5.45 -8.39
C LYS A 58 20.25 4.46 -9.55
N GLY A 59 19.08 4.28 -10.19
CA GLY A 59 18.93 3.41 -11.36
C GLY A 59 18.80 1.92 -11.06
N VAL A 60 18.83 1.51 -9.79
CA VAL A 60 18.62 0.10 -9.39
C VAL A 60 17.16 -0.10 -9.00
N PRO A 61 16.46 -1.11 -9.57
CA PRO A 61 15.08 -1.40 -9.20
C PRO A 61 14.99 -2.02 -7.80
N ASN A 62 13.91 -1.70 -7.07
CA ASN A 62 13.52 -2.45 -5.87
C ASN A 62 12.82 -3.77 -6.23
N ALA A 63 12.31 -4.51 -5.24
CA ALA A 63 11.69 -5.81 -5.47
C ALA A 63 10.41 -5.76 -6.34
N TYR A 64 9.77 -4.59 -6.45
CA TYR A 64 8.62 -4.37 -7.34
C TYR A 64 8.99 -3.84 -8.73
N GLY A 65 10.29 -3.72 -9.02
CA GLY A 65 10.79 -3.17 -10.28
C GLY A 65 10.77 -1.64 -10.36
N LEU A 66 10.47 -0.95 -9.26
CA LEU A 66 10.45 0.52 -9.23
C LEU A 66 11.87 1.06 -9.16
N VAL A 67 12.21 1.95 -10.09
CA VAL A 67 13.53 2.59 -10.14
C VAL A 67 13.45 3.94 -9.46
N GLY A 68 14.25 4.10 -8.41
CA GLY A 68 14.38 5.34 -7.66
C GLY A 68 15.55 6.22 -8.12
N TYR A 69 15.46 7.50 -7.72
CA TYR A 69 16.48 8.54 -7.91
C TYR A 69 16.66 9.31 -6.59
N GLU A 70 17.40 10.43 -6.62
CA GLU A 70 17.67 11.32 -5.48
C GLU A 70 16.42 11.63 -4.65
N ALA A 71 15.29 11.86 -5.31
CA ALA A 71 14.04 12.16 -4.65
C ALA A 71 13.48 11.03 -3.76
N ASN A 72 13.99 9.79 -3.82
CA ASN A 72 13.54 8.69 -2.97
C ASN A 72 14.74 7.96 -2.32
N GLU A 73 15.85 8.65 -2.09
CA GLU A 73 17.00 8.07 -1.40
C GLU A 73 16.74 7.91 0.11
N ILE A 74 17.53 7.02 0.73
CA ILE A 74 17.48 6.77 2.17
C ILE A 74 18.04 7.98 2.92
N GLU A 75 17.18 8.71 3.62
CA GLU A 75 17.56 9.91 4.39
C GLU A 75 17.23 9.79 5.90
N GLY A 76 17.32 8.58 6.44
CA GLY A 76 17.07 8.32 7.87
C GLY A 76 15.71 8.85 8.33
N GLN A 77 15.66 9.49 9.50
CA GLN A 77 14.42 9.97 10.13
C GLN A 77 13.77 11.18 9.43
N LYS A 78 14.38 11.73 8.37
CA LYS A 78 13.87 12.94 7.70
C LYS A 78 12.72 12.63 6.74
N LYS A 79 12.62 11.39 6.27
CA LYS A 79 11.73 11.00 5.18
C LYS A 79 11.34 9.53 5.28
N GLY A 80 10.11 9.21 4.88
CA GLY A 80 9.66 7.83 4.62
C GLY A 80 9.78 7.44 3.15
N PRO A 81 9.77 6.14 2.83
CA PRO A 81 9.87 5.65 1.46
C PRO A 81 8.64 6.03 0.63
N PHE A 82 8.80 6.15 -0.68
CA PHE A 82 7.67 6.35 -1.58
C PHE A 82 6.82 5.09 -1.70
N SER A 83 5.53 5.24 -1.46
CA SER A 83 4.56 4.17 -1.59
C SER A 83 3.71 4.33 -2.85
N SER A 84 3.33 3.19 -3.45
CA SER A 84 2.30 3.13 -4.51
C SER A 84 0.88 2.98 -3.95
N MET A 85 0.71 2.87 -2.63
CA MET A 85 -0.61 2.76 -1.99
C MET A 85 -1.51 3.94 -2.41
N THR A 86 -2.71 3.61 -2.91
CA THR A 86 -3.66 4.62 -3.44
C THR A 86 -5.06 4.43 -2.83
N PRO A 87 -5.24 4.57 -1.50
CA PRO A 87 -6.58 4.57 -0.89
C PRO A 87 -7.38 5.77 -1.43
N THR A 88 -8.55 5.50 -2.01
CA THR A 88 -9.28 6.47 -2.83
C THR A 88 -10.76 6.54 -2.45
N ILE A 89 -11.28 7.76 -2.37
CA ILE A 89 -12.71 8.06 -2.20
C ILE A 89 -13.15 8.94 -3.36
N VAL A 90 -14.15 8.49 -4.12
CA VAL A 90 -14.75 9.25 -5.22
C VAL A 90 -16.06 9.86 -4.75
N PHE A 91 -16.25 11.15 -5.00
CA PHE A 91 -17.48 11.87 -4.69
C PHE A 91 -18.28 12.18 -5.95
N LYS A 92 -19.61 12.01 -5.87
CA LYS A 92 -20.56 12.46 -6.88
C LYS A 92 -21.62 13.31 -6.21
N ASN A 93 -21.84 14.53 -6.70
CA ASN A 93 -22.79 15.49 -6.11
C ASN A 93 -22.55 15.70 -4.59
N LYS A 94 -21.29 15.84 -4.19
CA LYS A 94 -20.83 15.99 -2.79
C LYS A 94 -21.17 14.82 -1.85
N LYS A 95 -21.57 13.66 -2.38
CA LYS A 95 -21.77 12.43 -1.62
C LYS A 95 -20.74 11.37 -2.02
N PRO A 96 -20.23 10.54 -1.09
CA PRO A 96 -19.40 9.39 -1.44
C PRO A 96 -20.13 8.51 -2.44
N TYR A 97 -19.41 8.11 -3.49
CA TYR A 97 -19.94 7.31 -4.59
C TYR A 97 -19.18 5.99 -4.75
N LEU A 98 -17.87 6.01 -4.53
CA LEU A 98 -17.01 4.82 -4.60
C LEU A 98 -15.89 4.94 -3.57
N VAL A 99 -15.56 3.82 -2.92
CA VAL A 99 -14.50 3.72 -1.91
C VAL A 99 -13.67 2.51 -2.28
N LEU A 100 -12.44 2.75 -2.72
CA LEU A 100 -11.62 1.71 -3.33
C LEU A 100 -10.13 1.90 -3.06
N GLY A 101 -9.43 0.81 -3.28
CA GLY A 101 -7.99 0.67 -3.17
C GLY A 101 -7.66 -0.79 -3.46
N SER A 102 -6.37 -1.10 -3.50
CA SER A 102 -5.91 -2.47 -3.78
C SER A 102 -4.51 -2.63 -3.22
N PRO A 103 -4.10 -3.86 -2.89
CA PRO A 103 -2.70 -4.22 -2.81
C PRO A 103 -2.08 -4.46 -4.19
N GLY A 104 -0.77 -4.77 -4.24
CA GLY A 104 -0.09 -5.19 -5.48
C GLY A 104 1.18 -4.42 -5.86
N GLY A 105 1.80 -3.71 -4.91
CA GLY A 105 3.05 -2.96 -5.12
C GLY A 105 2.94 -1.92 -6.23
N SER A 106 3.85 -1.97 -7.21
CA SER A 106 3.89 -1.06 -8.37
C SER A 106 2.61 -1.02 -9.20
N ARG A 107 1.73 -2.04 -9.10
CA ARG A 107 0.48 -2.12 -9.86
C ARG A 107 -0.69 -1.40 -9.20
N ILE A 108 -0.59 -1.01 -7.92
CA ILE A 108 -1.71 -0.44 -7.14
C ILE A 108 -2.34 0.74 -7.88
N ILE A 109 -1.52 1.68 -8.36
CA ILE A 109 -1.99 2.87 -9.10
C ILE A 109 -2.81 2.46 -10.32
N THR A 110 -2.31 1.51 -11.14
CA THR A 110 -3.00 1.06 -12.34
C THR A 110 -4.27 0.27 -12.05
N THR A 111 -4.29 -0.51 -10.96
CA THR A 111 -5.46 -1.27 -10.53
C THR A 111 -6.57 -0.33 -10.05
N VAL A 112 -6.24 0.65 -9.22
CA VAL A 112 -7.21 1.66 -8.75
C VAL A 112 -7.74 2.50 -9.92
N PHE A 113 -6.88 2.82 -10.89
CA PHE A 113 -7.30 3.53 -12.10
C PHE A 113 -8.26 2.70 -12.98
N LYS A 114 -7.96 1.42 -13.21
CA LYS A 114 -8.73 0.50 -14.06
C LYS A 114 -9.81 -0.28 -13.30
N TRP A 115 -10.49 0.35 -12.35
CA TRP A 115 -11.48 -0.33 -11.50
C TRP A 115 -12.69 -0.92 -12.27
N HIS A 116 -12.81 -0.69 -13.59
CA HIS A 116 -13.80 -1.27 -14.49
C HIS A 116 -13.17 -1.90 -15.75
#